data_AF-A0A6M1RRG4-F1
#
_entry.id   AF-A0A6M1RRG4-F1
#
_cell.length_a   1.000
_cell.length_b   1.000
_cell.length_c   1.000
_cell.angle_alpha   90.00
_cell.angle_beta   90.00
_cell.angle_gamma   90.00
#
_symmetry.space_group_name_H-M   'P 1'
#
loop_
_entity.id
_entity.type
_entity.pdbx_description
1 polymer ?
#
loop_
_entity_poly.entity_id
_entity_poly.type
_entity_poly.pdbx_seq_one_letter_code
_entity_poly.pdbx_strand_id
1 'polypeptide(L)'
;MTNYKFKAGDRVRYKDAHVAGHGTIHDQDDDNLFLVEVEKKDRYWAYFVNETCRQFIDRDLTLITNAYSPSTGAFVRLTADNEMWGKAGDIGKVVKIEEEGARIEFVNHVHGGGSWIVPTSKLEAWEPKVGERVRVTYNTIWAGEGIVADISNEIIVVKMGSGSRSGEGGGFNIHELEPVAGPAPAKASNDNAGPAEPKFKVGDRVRALKSSFGGNVSAGEVYSVTEVTNYGILFINKYGRKDGWNAENFELVTAAPTTPSIVALIENGQQKPAIRPKVHPDEASATTEAERLALAHPGQQFGVFILADSKIADLVDVPTAVLRAA
;
A
#
# COMPACT_ATOMS: atom_id res chain seq x y z
N MET A 1 44.27 -9.02 14.03
CA MET A 1 44.07 -7.81 13.21
C MET A 1 43.34 -8.24 11.96
N THR A 2 42.09 -7.82 11.80
CA THR A 2 41.33 -8.05 10.57
C THR A 2 41.95 -7.21 9.46
N ASN A 3 42.29 -7.82 8.31
CA ASN A 3 42.81 -7.16 7.10
C ASN A 3 41.75 -6.28 6.41
N TYR A 4 40.91 -5.59 7.17
CA TYR A 4 39.85 -4.76 6.61
C TYR A 4 40.44 -3.42 6.17
N LYS A 5 40.25 -3.07 4.89
CA LYS A 5 40.62 -1.76 4.36
C LYS A 5 39.41 -0.84 4.46
N PHE A 6 39.46 0.06 5.44
CA PHE A 6 38.49 1.13 5.63
C PHE A 6 38.35 2.02 4.38
N LYS A 7 37.13 2.51 4.12
CA LYS A 7 36.80 3.41 3.01
C LYS A 7 35.78 4.49 3.44
N ALA A 8 35.72 5.57 2.67
CA ALA A 8 34.70 6.60 2.86
C ALA A 8 33.28 6.00 2.87
N GLY A 9 32.46 6.46 3.81
CA GLY A 9 31.12 5.96 4.09
C GLY A 9 31.05 4.82 5.12
N ASP A 10 32.17 4.19 5.49
CA ASP A 10 32.16 3.16 6.53
C ASP A 10 31.82 3.77 7.89
N ARG A 11 30.93 3.12 8.65
CA ARG A 11 30.70 3.46 10.05
C ARG A 11 31.82 2.83 10.89
N VAL A 12 32.33 3.59 11.85
CA VAL A 12 33.44 3.15 12.71
C VAL A 12 33.22 3.56 14.15
N ARG A 13 33.70 2.73 15.08
CA ARG A 13 33.92 3.12 16.45
C ARG A 13 35.33 3.67 16.50
N TYR A 14 35.44 4.93 16.88
CA TYR A 14 36.73 5.56 17.10
C TYR A 14 37.06 5.58 18.58
N LYS A 15 38.33 5.38 18.93
CA LYS A 15 38.83 5.52 20.29
C LYS A 15 40.31 5.89 20.29
N ASP A 16 40.64 7.03 20.89
CA ASP A 16 42.02 7.42 21.19
C ASP A 16 42.19 7.80 22.68
N ALA A 17 43.25 8.54 23.02
CA ALA A 17 43.51 8.97 24.40
C ALA A 17 42.52 10.04 24.93
N HIS A 18 41.76 10.71 24.06
CA HIS A 18 40.93 11.87 24.39
C HIS A 18 39.44 11.66 24.13
N VAL A 19 39.08 10.94 23.07
CA VAL A 19 37.69 10.75 22.65
C VAL A 19 37.39 9.29 22.30
N ALA A 20 36.14 8.89 22.54
CA ALA A 20 35.60 7.62 22.08
C ALA A 20 34.12 7.78 21.71
N GLY A 21 33.72 7.17 20.60
CA GLY A 21 32.37 7.32 20.07
C GLY A 21 32.20 6.58 18.74
N HIS A 22 31.13 6.93 18.02
CA HIS A 22 30.84 6.36 16.71
C HIS A 22 30.84 7.44 15.64
N GLY A 23 31.41 7.15 14.49
CA GLY A 23 31.53 8.10 13.40
C GLY A 23 31.40 7.44 12.04
N THR A 24 31.47 8.26 11.01
CA THR A 24 31.49 7.82 9.62
C THR A 24 32.80 8.28 9.00
N ILE A 25 33.53 7.39 8.33
CA ILE A 25 34.72 7.79 7.58
C ILE A 25 34.29 8.71 6.44
N HIS A 26 34.78 9.94 6.46
CA HIS A 26 34.58 10.89 5.40
C HIS A 26 35.60 10.68 4.28
N ASP A 27 36.88 10.53 4.62
CA ASP A 27 37.97 10.35 3.66
C ASP A 27 39.19 9.71 4.32
N GLN A 28 40.20 9.36 3.51
CA GLN A 28 41.53 8.95 3.97
C GLN A 28 42.56 9.91 3.36
N ASP A 29 43.43 10.49 4.19
CA ASP A 29 44.47 11.40 3.72
C ASP A 29 45.72 10.66 3.21
N ASP A 30 46.66 11.43 2.66
CA ASP A 30 47.91 10.94 2.07
C ASP A 30 48.82 10.23 3.09
N ASP A 31 48.65 10.50 4.39
CA ASP A 31 49.40 9.88 5.49
C ASP A 31 48.74 8.59 6.01
N ASN A 32 47.70 8.10 5.33
CA ASN A 32 46.85 6.98 5.74
C ASN A 32 46.07 7.21 7.05
N LEU A 33 45.83 8.46 7.44
CA LEU A 33 44.90 8.78 8.51
C LEU A 33 43.49 8.86 7.96
N PHE A 34 42.55 8.34 8.74
CA PHE A 34 41.13 8.34 8.40
C PHE A 34 40.48 9.57 9.01
N LEU A 35 39.85 10.37 8.16
CA LEU A 35 39.06 11.50 8.59
C LEU A 35 37.66 11.00 8.95
N VAL A 36 37.29 11.05 10.22
CA VAL A 36 36.02 10.52 10.72
C VAL A 36 35.12 11.66 11.18
N GLU A 37 33.88 11.71 10.69
CA GLU A 37 32.84 12.58 11.22
C GLU A 37 32.43 12.09 12.61
N VAL A 38 32.68 12.90 13.64
CA VAL A 38 32.50 12.52 15.05
C VAL A 38 31.18 13.05 15.62
N GLU A 39 30.72 12.43 16.70
CA GLU A 39 29.49 12.82 17.38
C GLU A 39 29.55 14.25 17.91
N LYS A 40 28.40 14.91 18.08
CA LYS A 40 28.31 16.30 18.56
C LYS A 40 29.09 16.55 19.86
N LYS A 41 29.10 15.57 20.77
CA LYS A 41 29.82 15.63 22.05
C LYS A 41 31.35 15.70 21.88
N ASP A 42 31.87 15.19 20.76
CA ASP A 42 33.31 15.08 20.49
C ASP A 42 33.80 16.14 19.48
N ARG A 43 32.89 16.96 18.90
CA ARG A 43 33.21 18.01 17.92
C ARG A 43 34.13 19.11 18.44
N TYR A 44 34.19 19.35 19.74
CA TYR A 44 35.18 20.27 20.32
C TYR A 44 36.64 19.85 20.03
N TRP A 45 36.84 18.57 19.68
CA TRP A 45 38.12 18.02 19.28
C TRP A 45 38.20 17.67 17.77
N ALA A 46 37.32 18.23 16.94
CA ALA A 46 37.35 18.09 15.49
C ALA A 46 38.15 19.25 14.85
N TYR A 47 38.82 19.01 13.72
CA TYR A 47 39.82 19.95 13.18
C TYR A 47 39.76 20.22 11.66
N PHE A 48 39.03 19.43 10.87
CA PHE A 48 39.28 19.40 9.41
C PHE A 48 38.12 19.86 8.52
N VAL A 49 37.01 19.11 8.47
CA VAL A 49 35.87 19.43 7.60
C VAL A 49 34.73 19.96 8.45
N ASN A 50 34.31 21.20 8.20
CA ASN A 50 33.19 21.88 8.88
C ASN A 50 33.21 21.79 10.42
N GLU A 51 34.39 21.62 11.03
CA GLU A 51 34.56 21.36 12.48
C GLU A 51 33.79 20.12 12.97
N THR A 52 33.49 19.16 12.08
CA THR A 52 32.78 17.91 12.42
C THR A 52 33.66 16.68 12.35
N CYS A 53 34.84 16.76 11.75
CA CYS A 53 35.71 15.60 11.53
C CYS A 53 37.06 15.65 12.27
N ARG A 54 37.55 14.48 12.70
CA ARG A 54 38.85 14.27 13.37
C ARG A 54 39.63 13.13 12.70
N GLN A 55 40.96 13.21 12.70
CA GLN A 55 41.84 12.16 12.17
C GLN A 55 42.03 11.01 13.18
N PHE A 56 42.03 9.79 12.67
CA PHE A 56 42.35 8.57 13.41
C PHE A 56 43.29 7.66 12.60
N ILE A 57 44.20 6.97 13.27
CA ILE A 57 44.99 5.87 12.68
C ILE A 57 44.15 4.59 12.66
N ASP A 58 44.49 3.66 11.77
CA ASP A 58 43.80 2.36 11.60
C ASP A 58 43.53 1.63 12.92
N ARG A 59 44.52 1.57 13.82
CA ARG A 59 44.40 0.89 15.12
C ARG A 59 43.41 1.54 16.10
N ASP A 60 43.06 2.81 15.89
CA ASP A 60 42.11 3.56 16.72
C ASP A 60 40.68 3.42 16.18
N LEU A 61 40.52 2.76 15.03
CA LEU A 61 39.24 2.49 14.40
C LEU A 61 38.87 1.03 14.51
N THR A 62 37.61 0.79 14.83
CA THR A 62 36.97 -0.51 14.68
C THR A 62 35.82 -0.35 13.73
N LEU A 63 35.79 -1.12 12.64
CA LEU A 63 34.66 -1.11 11.72
C LEU A 63 33.38 -1.42 12.49
N ILE A 64 32.49 -0.44 12.53
CA ILE A 64 31.08 -0.71 12.79
C ILE A 64 30.58 -1.16 11.44
N THR A 65 30.66 -2.46 11.19
CA THR A 65 29.76 -3.04 10.21
C THR A 65 28.38 -2.54 10.60
N ASN A 66 27.53 -2.12 9.67
CA ASN A 66 26.20 -1.57 9.94
C ASN A 66 25.25 -2.54 10.71
N ALA A 67 25.81 -3.58 11.32
CA ALA A 67 25.33 -4.25 12.50
C ALA A 67 24.90 -3.27 13.58
N TYR A 68 23.65 -2.84 13.47
CA TYR A 68 22.80 -2.55 14.61
C TYR A 68 23.17 -3.44 15.80
N SER A 69 23.43 -2.84 16.97
CA SER A 69 23.80 -3.56 18.18
C SER A 69 22.59 -3.64 19.11
N PRO A 70 21.73 -4.67 18.97
CA PRO A 70 20.56 -4.81 19.83
C PRO A 70 20.97 -5.00 21.29
N SER A 71 20.12 -4.52 22.19
CA SER A 71 20.13 -4.92 23.60
C SER A 71 19.25 -6.15 23.80
N THR A 72 19.57 -6.96 24.81
CA THR A 72 18.67 -8.03 25.26
C THR A 72 17.31 -7.46 25.65
N GLY A 73 16.24 -8.08 25.18
CA GLY A 73 14.87 -7.65 25.38
C GLY A 73 14.33 -6.72 24.28
N ALA A 74 15.19 -6.14 23.43
CA ALA A 74 14.76 -5.31 22.32
C ALA A 74 14.06 -6.11 21.22
N PHE A 75 13.08 -5.50 20.57
CA PHE A 75 12.51 -6.02 19.33
C PHE A 75 13.33 -5.53 18.14
N VAL A 76 13.53 -6.43 17.18
CA VAL A 76 14.37 -6.21 16.00
C VAL A 76 13.65 -6.70 14.76
N ARG A 77 13.97 -6.12 13.61
CA ARG A 77 13.49 -6.56 12.30
C ARG A 77 14.65 -7.08 11.46
N LEU A 78 14.42 -8.16 10.71
CA LEU A 78 15.40 -8.66 9.75
C LEU A 78 15.45 -7.75 8.52
N THR A 79 16.63 -7.31 8.13
CA THR A 79 16.84 -6.49 6.92
C THR A 79 17.10 -7.34 5.68
N ALA A 80 17.47 -8.61 5.86
CA ALA A 80 17.72 -9.58 4.81
C ALA A 80 17.35 -10.99 5.29
N ASP A 81 17.15 -11.90 4.33
CA ASP A 81 16.91 -13.31 4.63
C ASP A 81 18.05 -13.92 5.45
N ASN A 82 17.68 -14.68 6.47
CA ASN A 82 18.60 -15.46 7.30
C ASN A 82 18.46 -16.95 6.98
N GLU A 83 18.72 -17.28 5.72
CA GLU A 83 18.68 -18.64 5.19
C GLU A 83 17.33 -19.32 5.48
N MET A 84 17.32 -20.42 6.23
CA MET A 84 16.11 -21.20 6.53
C MET A 84 15.33 -20.68 7.75
N TRP A 85 15.83 -19.66 8.45
CA TRP A 85 15.40 -19.36 9.82
C TRP A 85 14.58 -18.07 9.99
N GLY A 86 14.56 -17.22 8.96
CA GLY A 86 13.78 -15.98 8.95
C GLY A 86 13.95 -15.24 7.62
N LYS A 87 12.93 -14.52 7.21
CA LYS A 87 12.92 -13.70 5.99
C LYS A 87 13.11 -12.23 6.32
N ALA A 88 13.58 -11.47 5.34
CA ALA A 88 13.56 -10.01 5.41
C ALA A 88 12.17 -9.52 5.80
N GLY A 89 12.10 -8.65 6.81
CA GLY A 89 10.87 -8.12 7.39
C GLY A 89 10.36 -8.85 8.62
N ASP A 90 10.84 -10.06 8.91
CA ASP A 90 10.46 -10.79 10.13
C ASP A 90 10.91 -10.05 11.39
N ILE A 91 10.07 -10.10 12.42
CA ILE A 91 10.29 -9.41 13.69
C ILE A 91 10.52 -10.43 14.78
N GLY A 92 11.47 -10.13 15.68
CA GLY A 92 11.78 -10.99 16.80
C GLY A 92 12.30 -10.23 18.01
N LYS A 93 12.32 -10.90 19.16
CA LYS A 93 12.86 -10.38 20.40
C LYS A 93 14.27 -10.92 20.61
N VAL A 94 15.19 -10.04 20.97
CA VAL A 94 16.57 -10.42 21.29
C VAL A 94 16.58 -11.08 22.67
N VAL A 95 16.87 -12.38 22.71
CA VAL A 95 16.92 -13.14 23.96
C VAL A 95 18.32 -13.11 24.57
N LYS A 96 19.35 -13.07 23.73
CA LYS A 96 20.76 -13.07 24.16
C LYS A 96 21.66 -12.49 23.06
N ILE A 97 22.71 -11.78 23.44
CA ILE A 97 23.78 -11.37 22.54
C ILE A 97 24.93 -12.37 22.66
N GLU A 98 25.43 -12.85 21.52
CA GLU A 98 26.50 -13.84 21.41
C GLU A 98 27.60 -13.28 20.49
N GLU A 99 28.77 -13.92 20.46
CA GLU A 99 29.91 -13.43 19.66
C GLU A 99 29.59 -13.40 18.15
N GLU A 100 28.79 -14.37 17.69
CA GLU A 100 28.43 -14.54 16.28
C GLU A 100 27.21 -13.72 15.85
N GLY A 101 26.49 -13.08 16.80
CA GLY A 101 25.27 -12.32 16.50
C GLY A 101 24.31 -12.21 17.68
N ALA A 102 23.04 -11.97 17.38
CA ALA A 102 21.98 -11.92 18.39
C ALA A 102 21.09 -13.16 18.28
N ARG A 103 20.80 -13.81 19.40
CA ARG A 103 19.82 -14.89 19.49
C ARG A 103 18.42 -14.28 19.51
N ILE A 104 17.69 -14.45 18.42
CA ILE A 104 16.37 -13.87 18.19
C ILE A 104 15.28 -14.93 18.32
N GLU A 105 14.31 -14.66 19.19
CA GLU A 105 13.04 -15.39 19.23
C GLU A 105 12.04 -14.68 18.32
N PHE A 106 11.75 -15.27 17.16
CA PHE A 106 10.86 -14.68 16.18
C PHE A 106 9.41 -14.68 16.66
N VAL A 107 8.73 -13.55 16.48
CA VAL A 107 7.32 -13.37 16.81
C VAL A 107 6.45 -14.25 15.90
N ASN A 108 6.82 -14.38 14.62
CA ASN A 108 6.18 -15.31 13.68
C ASN A 108 6.95 -16.64 13.59
N HIS A 109 6.39 -17.72 14.13
CA HIS A 109 6.99 -19.06 14.09
C HIS A 109 6.79 -19.78 12.74
N VAL A 110 7.05 -19.13 11.60
CA VAL A 110 6.83 -19.73 10.27
C VAL A 110 7.66 -21.01 10.08
N HIS A 111 8.76 -21.16 10.81
CA HIS A 111 9.70 -22.28 10.69
C HIS A 111 9.82 -23.16 11.96
N GLY A 112 8.74 -23.29 12.75
CA GLY A 112 8.64 -24.39 13.74
C GLY A 112 8.97 -24.06 15.19
N GLY A 113 9.01 -22.78 15.57
CA GLY A 113 9.22 -22.35 16.96
C GLY A 113 10.66 -22.52 17.43
N GLY A 114 11.34 -21.43 17.74
CA GLY A 114 12.73 -21.48 18.19
C GLY A 114 13.43 -20.13 18.18
N SER A 115 14.54 -20.05 18.91
CA SER A 115 15.43 -18.90 18.92
C SER A 115 16.66 -19.17 18.05
N TRP A 116 17.02 -18.28 17.14
CA TRP A 116 18.10 -18.47 16.18
C TRP A 116 19.15 -17.37 16.31
N ILE A 117 20.43 -17.71 16.08
CA ILE A 117 21.48 -16.70 16.01
C ILE A 117 21.36 -16.00 14.65
N VAL A 118 21.17 -14.68 14.68
CA VAL A 118 21.11 -13.82 13.51
C VAL A 118 22.30 -12.87 13.57
N PRO A 119 23.12 -12.79 12.51
CA PRO A 119 24.17 -11.77 12.43
C PRO A 119 23.56 -10.39 12.63
N THR A 120 24.14 -9.60 13.52
CA THR A 120 23.65 -8.24 13.84
C THR A 120 23.61 -7.33 12.62
N SER A 121 24.44 -7.59 11.60
CA SER A 121 24.43 -6.92 10.29
C SER A 121 23.15 -7.14 9.48
N LYS A 122 22.32 -8.12 9.83
CA LYS A 122 21.02 -8.39 9.22
C LYS A 122 19.85 -7.91 10.08
N LEU A 123 20.13 -7.13 11.13
CA LEU A 123 19.12 -6.64 12.05
C LEU A 123 19.02 -5.12 11.97
N GLU A 124 17.82 -4.60 12.21
CA GLU A 124 17.56 -3.21 12.53
C GLU A 124 16.66 -3.12 13.76
N ALA A 125 16.63 -1.96 14.41
CA ALA A 125 15.66 -1.70 15.47
C ALA A 125 14.25 -1.89 14.90
N TRP A 126 13.39 -2.60 15.63
CA TRP A 126 11.99 -2.67 15.21
C TRP A 126 11.35 -1.29 15.39
N GLU A 127 10.98 -0.70 14.28
CA GLU A 127 10.06 0.44 14.22
C GLU A 127 8.74 -0.03 13.59
N PRO A 128 7.60 0.19 14.25
CA PRO A 128 6.30 -0.16 13.69
C PRO A 128 6.00 0.70 12.46
N LYS A 129 5.39 0.10 11.44
CA LYS A 129 4.99 0.79 10.20
C LYS A 129 3.47 0.98 10.16
N VAL A 130 2.98 1.98 9.42
CA VAL A 130 1.55 2.15 9.18
C VAL A 130 0.98 0.87 8.55
N GLY A 131 -0.15 0.40 9.08
CA GLY A 131 -0.79 -0.87 8.72
C GLY A 131 -0.28 -2.08 9.50
N GLU A 132 0.76 -1.93 10.34
CA GLU A 132 1.30 -3.03 11.14
C GLU A 132 0.46 -3.29 12.40
N ARG A 133 0.40 -4.54 12.82
CA ARG A 133 -0.30 -4.96 14.05
C ARG A 133 0.64 -4.86 15.24
N VAL A 134 0.17 -4.22 16.30
CA VAL A 134 0.93 -4.02 17.53
C VAL A 134 0.06 -4.33 18.74
N ARG A 135 0.70 -4.65 19.86
CA ARG A 135 0.10 -4.77 21.18
C ARG A 135 0.50 -3.55 22.00
N VAL A 136 -0.48 -2.82 22.51
CA VAL A 136 -0.27 -1.70 23.41
C VAL A 136 -0.13 -2.22 24.84
N THR A 137 0.92 -1.76 25.53
CA THR A 137 1.26 -2.14 26.92
C THR A 137 1.22 -0.96 27.90
N TYR A 138 0.83 0.24 27.43
CA TYR A 138 0.84 1.49 28.20
C TYR A 138 0.15 1.41 29.57
N ASN A 139 -1.15 1.10 29.61
CA ASN A 139 -1.92 0.95 30.85
C ASN A 139 -3.09 -0.02 30.65
N THR A 140 -3.81 -0.35 31.73
CA THR A 140 -4.89 -1.35 31.67
C THR A 140 -6.09 -0.93 30.82
N ILE A 141 -6.30 0.37 30.59
CA ILE A 141 -7.42 0.88 29.79
C ILE A 141 -7.12 0.72 28.29
N TRP A 142 -5.88 0.98 27.88
CA TRP A 142 -5.43 0.89 26.49
C TRP A 142 -4.74 -0.43 26.16
N ALA A 143 -4.53 -1.31 27.15
CA ALA A 143 -3.97 -2.63 26.92
C ALA A 143 -4.82 -3.44 25.95
N GLY A 144 -4.22 -3.88 24.86
CA GLY A 144 -4.91 -4.54 23.77
C GLY A 144 -4.06 -4.57 22.51
N GLU A 145 -4.63 -5.11 21.44
CA GLU A 145 -3.99 -5.15 20.13
C GLU A 145 -4.68 -4.16 19.20
N GLY A 146 -3.93 -3.60 18.25
CA GLY A 146 -4.44 -2.63 17.29
C GLY A 146 -3.56 -2.54 16.06
N ILE A 147 -3.97 -1.66 15.15
CA ILE A 147 -3.26 -1.38 13.90
C ILE A 147 -2.70 0.03 13.95
N VAL A 148 -1.44 0.18 13.57
CA VAL A 148 -0.80 1.49 13.41
C VAL A 148 -1.50 2.23 12.28
N ALA A 149 -2.23 3.28 12.62
CA ALA A 149 -3.00 4.09 11.67
C ALA A 149 -2.21 5.27 11.12
N ASP A 150 -1.31 5.84 11.93
CA ASP A 150 -0.47 6.98 11.58
C ASP A 150 0.78 7.04 12.45
N ILE A 151 1.83 7.72 11.98
CA ILE A 151 3.08 7.96 12.72
C ILE A 151 3.46 9.42 12.51
N SER A 152 3.38 10.24 13.55
CA SER A 152 3.72 11.66 13.49
C SER A 152 4.45 12.12 14.75
N ASN A 153 5.57 12.84 14.58
CA ASN A 153 6.35 13.44 15.67
C ASN A 153 6.63 12.46 16.83
N GLU A 154 7.14 11.25 16.52
CA GLU A 154 7.44 10.17 17.48
C GLU A 154 6.23 9.53 18.15
N ILE A 155 5.02 10.04 17.90
CA ILE A 155 3.76 9.46 18.36
C ILE A 155 3.24 8.48 17.30
N ILE A 156 2.98 7.26 17.74
CA ILE A 156 2.42 6.19 16.93
C ILE A 156 0.94 6.10 17.25
N VAL A 157 0.10 6.45 16.28
CA VAL A 157 -1.35 6.37 16.44
C VAL A 157 -1.80 4.95 16.15
N VAL A 158 -2.37 4.27 17.14
CA VAL A 158 -2.88 2.91 17.00
C VAL A 158 -4.40 2.92 17.09
N LYS A 159 -5.05 2.37 16.07
CA LYS A 159 -6.48 2.04 16.07
C LYS A 159 -6.66 0.70 16.78
N MET A 160 -7.23 0.72 17.97
CA MET A 160 -7.40 -0.47 18.80
C MET A 160 -8.43 -1.43 18.19
N GLY A 161 -8.09 -2.71 18.13
CA GLY A 161 -8.98 -3.80 17.70
C GLY A 161 -9.43 -4.71 18.85
N SER A 162 -8.78 -4.63 20.02
CA SER A 162 -9.18 -5.35 21.23
C SER A 162 -8.95 -4.51 22.50
N GLY A 163 -9.38 -5.03 23.65
CA GLY A 163 -9.31 -4.33 24.94
C GLY A 163 -10.46 -3.34 25.18
N SER A 164 -10.39 -2.61 26.29
CA SER A 164 -11.46 -1.70 26.75
C SER A 164 -11.69 -0.50 25.83
N ARG A 165 -10.75 -0.22 24.93
CA ARG A 165 -10.77 0.88 23.95
C ARG A 165 -10.93 0.40 22.51
N SER A 166 -11.41 -0.83 22.30
CA SER A 166 -11.63 -1.36 20.95
C SER A 166 -12.47 -0.40 20.10
N GLY A 167 -12.02 -0.12 18.88
CA GLY A 167 -12.62 0.84 17.96
C GLY A 167 -12.17 2.30 18.15
N GLU A 168 -11.43 2.64 19.20
CA GLU A 168 -10.85 3.98 19.40
C GLU A 168 -9.41 4.08 18.86
N GLY A 169 -8.94 5.30 18.63
CA GLY A 169 -7.54 5.59 18.28
C GLY A 169 -6.82 6.25 19.45
N GLY A 170 -5.60 5.79 19.77
CA GLY A 170 -4.75 6.38 20.79
C GLY A 170 -3.34 6.65 20.25
N GLY A 171 -2.65 7.66 20.81
CA GLY A 171 -1.24 7.94 20.50
C GLY A 171 -0.33 7.30 21.54
N PHE A 172 0.72 6.62 21.09
CA PHE A 172 1.62 5.83 21.93
C PHE A 172 3.08 6.08 21.55
N ASN A 173 3.96 5.94 22.54
CA ASN A 173 5.39 5.87 22.31
C ASN A 173 5.80 4.45 21.91
N ILE A 174 6.93 4.30 21.21
CA ILE A 174 7.41 2.98 20.76
C ILE A 174 7.63 1.97 21.90
N HIS A 175 8.05 2.44 23.09
CA HIS A 175 8.29 1.58 24.25
C HIS A 175 6.99 1.09 24.93
N GLU A 176 5.84 1.61 24.50
CA GLU A 176 4.51 1.20 24.96
C GLU A 176 3.87 0.21 23.97
N LEU A 177 4.63 -0.25 22.97
CA LEU A 177 4.19 -1.14 21.92
C LEU A 177 5.06 -2.40 21.85
N GLU A 178 4.43 -3.52 21.55
CA GLU A 178 5.09 -4.77 21.19
C GLU A 178 4.62 -5.23 19.81
N PRO A 179 5.49 -5.80 18.97
CA PRO A 179 5.08 -6.36 17.68
C PRO A 179 4.19 -7.60 17.87
N VAL A 180 3.18 -7.75 17.00
CA VAL A 180 2.30 -8.91 16.99
C VAL A 180 2.48 -9.69 15.69
N ALA A 181 2.51 -11.01 15.82
CA ALA A 181 2.57 -11.97 14.73
C ALA A 181 1.42 -11.81 13.73
N GLY A 182 1.75 -12.01 12.45
CA GLY A 182 0.80 -12.07 11.34
C GLY A 182 0.52 -10.71 10.67
N PRO A 183 -0.08 -10.73 9.46
CA PRO A 183 -0.65 -9.52 8.89
C PRO A 183 -1.63 -8.90 9.90
N ALA A 184 -1.84 -7.57 9.80
CA ALA A 184 -3.03 -6.94 10.39
C ALA A 184 -4.20 -7.91 10.23
N PRO A 185 -4.96 -8.22 11.31
CA PRO A 185 -6.05 -9.17 11.16
C PRO A 185 -6.87 -8.62 10.00
N ALA A 186 -7.00 -9.40 8.92
CA ALA A 186 -7.95 -9.08 7.87
C ALA A 186 -9.24 -8.83 8.63
N LYS A 187 -9.67 -7.56 8.60
CA LYS A 187 -10.69 -6.96 9.46
C LYS A 187 -11.52 -8.03 10.14
N ALA A 188 -11.22 -8.33 11.41
CA ALA A 188 -11.90 -9.40 12.13
C ALA A 188 -13.41 -9.16 12.00
N SER A 189 -14.06 -10.12 11.34
CA SER A 189 -15.48 -10.11 10.99
C SER A 189 -16.31 -10.47 12.23
N ASN A 190 -16.14 -9.74 13.34
CA ASN A 190 -17.01 -9.87 14.50
C ASN A 190 -17.32 -8.52 15.16
N ASP A 191 -18.61 -8.22 15.07
CA ASP A 191 -19.44 -7.49 16.02
C ASP A 191 -19.29 -5.95 16.08
N ASN A 192 -20.06 -5.29 15.19
CA ASN A 192 -20.46 -3.87 15.13
C ASN A 192 -19.82 -2.94 14.09
N ALA A 193 -19.15 -3.47 13.05
CA ALA A 193 -19.02 -2.73 11.80
C ALA A 193 -20.23 -3.05 10.90
N GLY A 194 -20.98 -2.03 10.48
CA GLY A 194 -21.98 -2.18 9.41
C GLY A 194 -21.39 -2.91 8.19
N PRO A 195 -22.20 -3.66 7.42
CA PRO A 195 -21.71 -4.64 6.47
C PRO A 195 -20.61 -4.04 5.58
N ALA A 196 -19.52 -4.79 5.40
CA ALA A 196 -18.58 -4.53 4.33
C ALA A 196 -19.41 -4.33 3.05
N GLU A 197 -19.14 -3.24 2.34
CA GLU A 197 -19.93 -2.90 1.17
C GLU A 197 -19.95 -4.11 0.24
N PRO A 198 -21.14 -4.65 -0.07
CA PRO A 198 -21.22 -5.91 -0.79
C PRO A 198 -20.45 -5.90 -2.10
N LYS A 199 -19.72 -6.99 -2.39
CA LYS A 199 -18.98 -7.15 -3.66
C LYS A 199 -19.85 -6.89 -4.90
N PHE A 200 -21.15 -7.16 -4.78
CA PHE A 200 -22.17 -6.89 -5.79
C PHE A 200 -23.38 -6.27 -5.10
N LYS A 201 -24.14 -5.44 -5.82
CA LYS A 201 -25.42 -4.89 -5.38
C LYS A 201 -26.59 -5.51 -6.14
N VAL A 202 -27.79 -5.38 -5.59
CA VAL A 202 -29.02 -5.77 -6.29
C VAL A 202 -29.10 -5.04 -7.64
N GLY A 203 -29.39 -5.80 -8.70
CA GLY A 203 -29.41 -5.32 -10.08
C GLY A 203 -28.10 -5.51 -10.85
N ASP A 204 -26.99 -5.84 -10.18
CA ASP A 204 -25.76 -6.20 -10.88
C ASP A 204 -25.97 -7.47 -11.72
N ARG A 205 -25.33 -7.50 -12.89
CA ARG A 205 -25.20 -8.72 -13.69
C ARG A 205 -23.88 -9.37 -13.34
N VAL A 206 -23.92 -10.66 -13.03
CA VAL A 206 -22.75 -11.40 -12.56
C VAL A 206 -22.60 -12.70 -13.35
N ARG A 207 -21.37 -13.09 -13.66
CA ARG A 207 -21.05 -14.33 -14.38
C ARG A 207 -20.48 -15.33 -13.41
N ALA A 208 -21.01 -16.55 -13.40
CA ALA A 208 -20.48 -17.62 -12.58
C ALA A 208 -19.12 -18.07 -13.11
N LEU A 209 -18.12 -18.12 -12.23
CA LEU A 209 -16.76 -18.56 -12.53
C LEU A 209 -16.62 -20.09 -12.47
N LYS A 210 -17.54 -20.75 -11.77
CA LYS A 210 -17.53 -22.19 -11.49
C LYS A 210 -18.94 -22.77 -11.60
N SER A 211 -19.04 -24.07 -11.76
CA SER A 211 -20.31 -24.80 -11.64
C SER A 211 -20.53 -25.21 -10.19
N SER A 212 -21.75 -25.03 -9.69
CA SER A 212 -22.14 -25.52 -8.36
C SER A 212 -22.21 -27.06 -8.36
N PHE A 213 -21.92 -27.68 -7.22
CA PHE A 213 -21.97 -29.15 -7.06
C PHE A 213 -23.37 -29.73 -7.36
N GLY A 214 -24.44 -28.97 -7.11
CA GLY A 214 -25.83 -29.37 -7.39
C GLY A 214 -26.32 -29.09 -8.81
N GLY A 215 -25.50 -28.51 -9.69
CA GLY A 215 -25.86 -28.24 -11.10
C GLY A 215 -26.84 -27.08 -11.32
N ASN A 216 -27.23 -26.35 -10.28
CA ASN A 216 -28.15 -25.21 -10.38
C ASN A 216 -27.49 -23.96 -10.96
N VAL A 217 -26.17 -23.84 -10.80
CA VAL A 217 -25.31 -22.80 -11.36
C VAL A 217 -24.27 -23.45 -12.25
N SER A 218 -24.13 -22.98 -13.48
CA SER A 218 -23.10 -23.45 -14.42
C SER A 218 -22.04 -22.37 -14.63
N ALA A 219 -20.77 -22.76 -14.70
CA ALA A 219 -19.70 -21.84 -15.09
C ALA A 219 -20.01 -21.15 -16.42
N GLY A 220 -19.81 -19.84 -16.51
CA GLY A 220 -20.07 -19.01 -17.68
C GLY A 220 -21.50 -18.45 -17.77
N GLU A 221 -22.48 -18.99 -17.03
CA GLU A 221 -23.84 -18.42 -17.02
C GLU A 221 -23.88 -17.07 -16.30
N VAL A 222 -24.74 -16.17 -16.79
CA VAL A 222 -24.92 -14.81 -16.26
C VAL A 222 -26.25 -14.70 -15.52
N TYR A 223 -26.21 -14.19 -14.30
CA TYR A 223 -27.36 -14.01 -13.43
C TYR A 223 -27.52 -12.53 -13.06
N SER A 224 -28.76 -12.14 -12.74
CA SER A 224 -29.04 -10.82 -12.17
C SER A 224 -29.20 -10.97 -10.66
N VAL A 225 -28.42 -10.22 -9.89
CA VAL A 225 -28.49 -10.24 -8.43
C VAL A 225 -29.84 -9.68 -7.99
N THR A 226 -30.64 -10.52 -7.34
CA THR A 226 -31.96 -10.13 -6.80
C THR A 226 -31.90 -9.78 -5.32
N GLU A 227 -30.92 -10.32 -4.59
CA GLU A 227 -30.70 -10.03 -3.18
C GLU A 227 -29.23 -10.26 -2.82
N VAL A 228 -28.76 -9.48 -1.85
CA VAL A 228 -27.41 -9.57 -1.29
C VAL A 228 -27.55 -9.91 0.18
N THR A 229 -26.87 -10.97 0.61
CA THR A 229 -26.91 -11.46 1.99
C THR A 229 -25.50 -11.61 2.53
N ASN A 230 -25.38 -11.83 3.84
CA ASN A 230 -24.10 -12.11 4.50
C ASN A 230 -23.43 -13.40 4.00
N TYR A 231 -24.15 -14.27 3.30
CA TYR A 231 -23.67 -15.57 2.82
C TYR A 231 -23.36 -15.59 1.30
N GLY A 232 -23.62 -14.47 0.61
CA GLY A 232 -23.43 -14.35 -0.84
C GLY A 232 -24.59 -13.64 -1.52
N ILE A 233 -24.76 -13.92 -2.80
CA ILE A 233 -25.81 -13.32 -3.64
C ILE A 233 -26.89 -14.32 -3.97
N LEU A 234 -28.13 -13.83 -4.10
CA LEU A 234 -29.24 -14.60 -4.62
C LEU A 234 -29.65 -14.08 -5.99
N PHE A 235 -30.19 -14.99 -6.79
CA PHE A 235 -30.65 -14.74 -8.15
C PHE A 235 -31.73 -15.76 -8.52
N ILE A 236 -32.38 -15.54 -9.66
CA ILE A 236 -33.27 -16.53 -10.26
C ILE A 236 -32.43 -17.39 -11.21
N ASN A 237 -32.35 -18.69 -10.94
CA ASN A 237 -31.62 -19.63 -11.79
C ASN A 237 -32.40 -19.95 -13.08
N LYS A 238 -31.79 -20.74 -13.98
CA LYS A 238 -32.41 -21.13 -15.27
C LYS A 238 -33.73 -21.90 -15.16
N TYR A 239 -34.04 -22.43 -13.97
CA TYR A 239 -35.29 -23.14 -13.69
C TYR A 239 -36.37 -22.22 -13.09
N GLY A 240 -36.13 -20.90 -13.06
CA GLY A 240 -37.07 -19.93 -12.50
C GLY A 240 -37.14 -19.96 -10.96
N ARG A 241 -36.20 -20.64 -10.29
CA ARG A 241 -36.19 -20.75 -8.83
C ARG A 241 -35.19 -19.77 -8.22
N LYS A 242 -35.54 -19.24 -7.05
CA LYS A 242 -34.60 -18.46 -6.24
C LYS A 242 -33.50 -19.39 -5.75
N ASP A 243 -32.26 -19.03 -6.05
CA ASP A 243 -31.06 -19.75 -5.65
C ASP A 243 -30.01 -18.75 -5.18
N GLY A 244 -28.92 -19.23 -4.58
CA GLY A 244 -27.86 -18.36 -4.11
C GLY A 244 -26.54 -19.07 -3.92
N TRP A 245 -25.46 -18.32 -4.09
CA TRP A 245 -24.11 -18.84 -3.91
C TRP A 245 -23.13 -17.73 -3.51
N ASN A 246 -21.97 -18.12 -2.99
CA ASN A 246 -20.99 -17.18 -2.47
C ASN A 246 -20.48 -16.28 -3.62
N ALA A 247 -20.46 -14.96 -3.37
CA ALA A 247 -20.05 -13.91 -4.30
C ALA A 247 -18.62 -14.08 -4.85
N GLU A 248 -17.76 -14.85 -4.19
CA GLU A 248 -16.44 -15.22 -4.70
C GLU A 248 -16.49 -16.09 -5.96
N ASN A 249 -17.57 -16.84 -6.17
CA ASN A 249 -17.77 -17.68 -7.35
C ASN A 249 -18.30 -16.91 -8.56
N PHE A 250 -18.36 -15.58 -8.46
CA PHE A 250 -18.84 -14.72 -9.52
C PHE A 250 -17.89 -13.57 -9.79
N GLU A 251 -17.96 -13.06 -11.01
CA GLU A 251 -17.38 -11.79 -11.41
C GLU A 251 -18.48 -10.84 -11.89
N LEU A 252 -18.28 -9.54 -11.70
CA LEU A 252 -19.19 -8.53 -12.19
C LEU A 252 -19.10 -8.52 -13.72
N VAL A 253 -20.25 -8.64 -14.38
CA VAL A 253 -20.36 -8.36 -15.81
C VAL A 253 -20.58 -6.87 -15.94
N THR A 254 -19.49 -6.12 -16.02
CA THR A 254 -19.55 -4.73 -16.45
C THR A 254 -20.07 -4.71 -17.87
N ALA A 255 -21.15 -3.95 -18.12
CA ALA A 255 -21.58 -3.67 -19.48
C ALA A 255 -20.36 -3.13 -20.26
N ALA A 256 -20.22 -3.56 -21.52
CA ALA A 256 -19.17 -3.02 -22.39
C ALA A 256 -19.24 -1.47 -22.33
N PRO A 257 -18.09 -0.78 -22.34
CA PRO A 257 -18.08 0.68 -22.36
C PRO A 257 -18.98 1.15 -23.49
N THR A 258 -20.03 1.88 -23.13
CA THR A 258 -21.01 2.35 -24.09
C THR A 258 -20.52 3.66 -24.68
N THR A 259 -20.55 3.75 -25.99
CA THR A 259 -20.24 5.00 -26.69
C THR A 259 -21.47 5.90 -26.64
N PRO A 260 -21.35 7.10 -26.06
CA PRO A 260 -22.48 8.02 -26.01
C PRO A 260 -22.95 8.33 -27.42
N SER A 261 -24.28 8.37 -27.59
CA SER A 261 -24.93 8.51 -28.88
C SER A 261 -25.95 9.64 -28.84
N ILE A 262 -26.22 10.27 -29.99
CA ILE A 262 -27.27 11.30 -30.12
C ILE A 262 -28.25 10.93 -31.23
N VAL A 263 -29.46 11.46 -31.14
CA VAL A 263 -30.43 11.41 -32.24
C VAL A 263 -30.45 12.75 -32.95
N ALA A 264 -30.43 12.74 -34.28
CA ALA A 264 -30.59 13.93 -35.10
C ALA A 264 -31.64 13.73 -36.20
N LEU A 265 -32.35 14.80 -36.56
CA LEU A 265 -33.22 14.81 -37.72
C LEU A 265 -32.36 14.69 -39.00
N ILE A 266 -32.80 13.88 -39.95
CA ILE A 266 -32.23 13.81 -41.29
C ILE A 266 -33.19 14.54 -42.23
N GLU A 267 -32.73 15.66 -42.78
CA GLU A 267 -33.49 16.50 -43.71
C GLU A 267 -32.70 16.62 -45.01
N ASN A 268 -33.27 16.19 -46.13
CA ASN A 268 -32.60 16.17 -47.44
C ASN A 268 -31.24 15.43 -47.43
N GLY A 269 -31.15 14.35 -46.66
CA GLY A 269 -29.93 13.55 -46.51
C GLY A 269 -28.85 14.19 -45.62
N GLN A 270 -29.10 15.38 -45.04
CA GLN A 270 -28.19 16.04 -44.11
C GLN A 270 -28.64 15.86 -42.66
N GLN A 271 -27.69 15.55 -41.79
CA GLN A 271 -27.89 15.49 -40.35
C GLN A 271 -28.07 16.90 -39.76
N LYS A 272 -29.17 17.09 -39.04
CA LYS A 272 -29.55 18.33 -38.38
C LYS A 272 -29.71 18.09 -36.88
N PRO A 273 -28.59 18.01 -36.13
CA PRO A 273 -28.65 17.84 -34.69
C PRO A 273 -29.33 19.06 -34.04
N ALA A 274 -30.01 18.84 -32.92
CA ALA A 274 -30.61 19.93 -32.16
C ALA A 274 -29.53 20.89 -31.63
N ILE A 275 -29.90 22.13 -31.32
CA ILE A 275 -28.98 23.12 -30.70
C ILE A 275 -28.40 22.58 -29.37
N ARG A 276 -29.19 21.76 -28.66
CA ARG A 276 -28.76 21.01 -27.47
C ARG A 276 -29.17 19.55 -27.66
N PRO A 277 -28.34 18.72 -28.32
CA PRO A 277 -28.67 17.32 -28.54
C PRO A 277 -28.83 16.59 -27.20
N LYS A 278 -29.86 15.75 -27.10
CA LYS A 278 -29.97 14.80 -25.99
C LYS A 278 -28.93 13.72 -26.20
N VAL A 279 -28.01 13.57 -25.24
CA VAL A 279 -27.01 12.51 -25.24
C VAL A 279 -27.59 11.28 -24.55
N HIS A 280 -27.56 10.16 -25.26
CA HIS A 280 -27.96 8.84 -24.80
C HIS A 280 -26.74 8.04 -24.37
N PRO A 281 -26.88 7.14 -23.38
CA PRO A 281 -25.76 6.37 -22.85
C PRO A 281 -25.17 5.39 -23.87
N ASP A 282 -25.99 4.86 -24.79
CA ASP A 282 -25.63 3.89 -25.81
C ASP A 282 -26.48 4.04 -27.09
N GLU A 283 -26.08 3.32 -28.15
CA GLU A 283 -26.78 3.29 -29.42
C GLU A 283 -28.23 2.79 -29.27
N ALA A 284 -28.48 1.74 -28.48
CA ALA A 284 -29.81 1.15 -28.32
C ALA A 284 -30.82 2.14 -27.71
N SER A 285 -30.38 2.92 -26.73
CA SER A 285 -31.16 3.98 -26.09
C SER A 285 -31.45 5.13 -27.05
N ALA A 286 -30.50 5.46 -27.93
CA ALA A 286 -30.70 6.44 -28.99
C ALA A 286 -31.65 5.92 -30.08
N THR A 287 -31.54 4.64 -30.46
CA THR A 287 -32.45 3.99 -31.42
C THR A 287 -33.89 4.01 -30.91
N THR A 288 -34.11 3.66 -29.64
CA THR A 288 -35.44 3.72 -29.03
C THR A 288 -36.03 5.14 -29.08
N GLU A 289 -35.21 6.16 -28.84
CA GLU A 289 -35.65 7.55 -28.94
C GLU A 289 -35.90 7.98 -30.39
N ALA A 290 -35.07 7.54 -31.34
CA ALA A 290 -35.28 7.79 -32.77
C ALA A 290 -36.59 7.18 -33.26
N GLU A 291 -36.91 5.96 -32.84
CA GLU A 291 -38.20 5.31 -33.11
C GLU A 291 -39.36 6.09 -32.50
N ARG A 292 -39.25 6.51 -31.24
CA ARG A 292 -40.25 7.34 -30.56
C ARG A 292 -40.50 8.66 -31.32
N LEU A 293 -39.44 9.30 -31.80
CA LEU A 293 -39.53 10.55 -32.57
C LEU A 293 -40.11 10.32 -33.97
N ALA A 294 -39.75 9.23 -34.65
CA ALA A 294 -40.33 8.87 -35.94
C ALA A 294 -41.84 8.60 -35.84
N LEU A 295 -42.29 7.96 -34.75
CA LEU A 295 -43.71 7.77 -34.45
C LEU A 295 -44.43 9.09 -34.12
N ALA A 296 -43.78 9.98 -33.37
CA ALA A 296 -44.35 11.28 -33.01
C ALA A 296 -44.38 12.27 -34.18
N HIS A 297 -43.51 12.09 -35.19
CA HIS A 297 -43.38 12.96 -36.34
C HIS A 297 -43.38 12.17 -37.67
N PRO A 298 -44.54 11.64 -38.11
CA PRO A 298 -44.63 10.87 -39.34
C PRO A 298 -44.10 11.63 -40.56
N GLY A 299 -43.33 10.95 -41.42
CA GLY A 299 -42.71 11.54 -42.60
C GLY A 299 -41.35 12.22 -42.35
N GLN A 300 -40.91 12.31 -41.10
CA GLN A 300 -39.55 12.73 -40.75
C GLN A 300 -38.65 11.51 -40.51
N GLN A 301 -37.36 11.65 -40.83
CA GLN A 301 -36.36 10.62 -40.61
C GLN A 301 -35.42 11.03 -39.48
N PHE A 302 -35.16 10.14 -38.54
CA PHE A 302 -34.23 10.36 -37.44
C PHE A 302 -33.07 9.36 -37.53
N GLY A 303 -31.84 9.86 -37.39
CA GLY A 303 -30.62 9.05 -37.39
C GLY A 303 -29.97 9.01 -36.01
N VAL A 304 -29.33 7.89 -35.70
CA VAL A 304 -28.51 7.71 -34.49
C VAL A 304 -27.03 7.91 -34.85
N PHE A 305 -26.34 8.73 -34.06
CA PHE A 305 -24.93 9.06 -34.26
C PHE A 305 -24.13 8.71 -33.02
N ILE A 306 -23.05 7.95 -33.21
CA ILE A 306 -22.19 7.45 -32.14
C ILE A 306 -20.92 8.31 -32.09
N LEU A 307 -20.49 8.73 -30.90
CA LEU A 307 -19.22 9.43 -30.74
C LEU A 307 -18.05 8.50 -31.09
N ALA A 308 -17.34 8.80 -32.18
CA ALA A 308 -16.19 8.02 -32.62
C ALA A 308 -14.87 8.51 -31.97
N ASP A 309 -14.60 9.81 -31.99
CA ASP A 309 -13.39 10.44 -31.44
C ASP A 309 -13.69 11.90 -31.08
N SER A 310 -12.87 12.51 -30.21
CA SER A 310 -12.99 13.92 -29.82
C SER A 310 -11.63 14.59 -29.83
N LYS A 311 -11.54 15.79 -30.43
CA LYS A 311 -10.30 16.59 -30.47
C LYS A 311 -10.55 17.94 -29.84
N ILE A 312 -9.55 18.43 -29.13
CA ILE A 312 -9.48 19.80 -28.62
C ILE A 312 -8.38 20.49 -29.43
N ALA A 313 -8.65 21.70 -29.93
CA ALA A 313 -7.64 22.49 -30.63
C ALA A 313 -6.78 23.24 -29.60
N ASP A 314 -5.45 23.06 -29.68
CA ASP A 314 -4.54 23.61 -28.66
C ASP A 314 -4.22 25.10 -28.83
N LEU A 315 -4.46 25.70 -30.00
CA LEU A 315 -4.40 27.16 -30.21
C LEU A 315 -4.96 27.50 -31.59
N VAL A 316 -5.78 28.56 -31.71
CA VAL A 316 -6.18 29.12 -33.01
C VAL A 316 -5.43 30.42 -33.20
N ASP A 317 -4.33 30.39 -33.96
CA ASP A 317 -3.61 31.60 -34.36
C ASP A 317 -4.30 32.16 -35.60
N VAL A 318 -5.04 33.26 -35.46
CA VAL A 318 -5.75 33.93 -36.58
C VAL A 318 -4.85 35.07 -37.06
N PRO A 319 -4.26 34.99 -38.26
CA PRO A 319 -3.45 36.09 -38.79
C PRO A 319 -4.38 37.28 -39.03
N THR A 320 -4.17 38.37 -38.28
CA THR A 320 -4.88 39.62 -38.53
C THR A 320 -4.33 40.24 -39.81
N ALA A 321 -5.11 40.23 -40.89
CA ALA A 321 -4.75 40.90 -42.13
C ALA A 321 -4.77 42.42 -41.92
N VAL A 322 -3.59 43.04 -41.81
CA VAL A 322 -3.45 44.50 -41.83
C VAL A 322 -3.51 44.96 -43.30
N LEU A 323 -4.67 45.45 -43.73
CA LEU A 323 -4.80 46.21 -44.97
C LEU A 323 -3.97 47.49 -44.86
N ARG A 324 -2.81 47.53 -45.53
CA ARG A 324 -2.10 48.79 -45.80
C ARG A 324 -2.72 49.43 -47.03
N ALA A 325 -3.40 50.58 -46.83
CA ALA A 325 -3.79 51.45 -47.92
C ALA A 325 -2.53 52.04 -48.59
N ALA A 326 -2.51 52.03 -49.92
CA ALA A 326 -1.60 52.79 -50.77
C ALA A 326 -2.45 53.54 -51.80
#